data_AF-A0A6J4QJP1-F1
#
_entry.id   AF-A0A6J4QJP1-F1
#
_cell.length_a   1.000
_cell.length_b   1.000
_cell.length_c   1.000
_cell.angle_alpha   90.00
_cell.angle_beta   90.00
_cell.angle_gamma   90.00
#
_symmetry.space_group_name_H-M   'P 1'
#
loop_
_entity.id
_entity.type
_entity.pdbx_description
1 polymer ?
#
loop_
_entity_poly.entity_id
_entity_poly.type
_entity_poly.pdbx_seq_one_letter_code
_entity_poly.pdbx_strand_id
1 'polypeptide(L)' 'MIESGLNDYLFDAIRAGASDLHITVGLPPMIRVSGMVQPLDYPPLTTRR' A
#
# COMPACT_ATOMS: atom_id res chain seq x y z
N MET A 1 9.32 -12.87 10.19
CA MET A 1 8.78 -11.73 9.42
C MET A 1 7.46 -11.38 10.08
N ILE A 2 7.27 -10.12 10.48
CA ILE A 2 5.98 -9.68 11.04
C ILE A 2 5.03 -9.59 9.85
N GLU A 3 3.86 -10.24 9.98
CA GLU A 3 2.81 -10.16 8.98
C GLU A 3 2.29 -8.72 8.94
N SER A 4 2.40 -8.06 7.78
CA SER A 4 1.85 -6.72 7.58
C SER A 4 0.38 -6.83 7.22
N GLY A 5 -0.45 -6.07 7.92
CA GLY A 5 -1.89 -6.01 7.70
C GLY A 5 -2.33 -4.72 7.01
N LEU A 6 -3.62 -4.63 6.71
CA LEU A 6 -4.22 -3.42 6.10
C LEU A 6 -3.92 -2.14 6.90
N ASN A 7 -3.85 -2.24 8.23
CA ASN A 7 -3.54 -1.10 9.09
C ASN A 7 -2.12 -0.55 8.84
N ASP A 8 -1.14 -1.41 8.57
CA ASP A 8 0.24 -0.96 8.32
C ASP A 8 0.30 -0.12 7.03
N TYR A 9 -0.39 -0.58 5.97
CA TYR A 9 -0.50 0.17 4.71
C TYR A 9 -1.20 1.52 4.90
N LEU A 10 -2.26 1.56 5.73
CA LEU A 10 -2.97 2.79 6.03
C LEU A 10 -2.12 3.76 6.84
N PHE A 11 -1.37 3.28 7.84
CA PHE A 11 -0.45 4.14 8.59
C PHE A 11 0.65 4.71 7.70
N ASP A 12 1.20 3.92 6.78
CA ASP A 12 2.21 4.40 5.84
C ASP A 12 1.63 5.37 4.81
N ALA A 13 0.40 5.14 4.33
CA ALA A 13 -0.31 6.09 3.49
C ALA A 13 -0.50 7.45 4.19
N ILE A 14 -0.89 7.45 5.48
CA ILE A 14 -1.00 8.67 6.29
C ILE A 14 0.36 9.36 6.44
N ARG A 15 1.42 8.60 6.79
CA ARG A 15 2.79 9.13 6.93
C ARG A 15 3.30 9.76 5.63
N ALA A 16 2.93 9.19 4.48
CA ALA A 16 3.29 9.69 3.16
C ALA A 16 2.42 10.86 2.68
N GLY A 17 1.36 11.25 3.42
CA GLY A 17 0.42 12.29 2.99
C GLY A 17 -0.41 11.87 1.76
N ALA A 18 -0.71 10.58 1.62
CA ALA A 18 -1.46 10.05 0.50
C ALA A 18 -2.97 10.37 0.60
N SER A 19 -3.61 10.58 -0.54
CA SER A 19 -5.07 10.73 -0.66
C SER A 19 -5.78 9.38 -0.76
N ASP A 20 -5.15 8.41 -1.41
CA ASP A 20 -5.74 7.11 -1.75
C ASP A 20 -4.76 5.98 -1.45
N LEU A 21 -5.31 4.85 -1.02
CA LEU A 21 -4.65 3.55 -0.97
C LEU A 21 -5.31 2.62 -1.99
N HIS A 22 -4.52 2.10 -2.93
CA HIS A 22 -4.94 1.18 -3.97
C HIS A 22 -4.44 -0.23 -3.67
N ILE A 23 -5.38 -1.20 -3.68
CA ILE A 23 -5.13 -2.61 -3.40
C ILE A 23 -5.46 -3.43 -4.65
N THR A 24 -4.46 -4.11 -5.22
CA THR A 24 -4.63 -4.96 -6.40
C THR A 24 -3.63 -6.11 -6.39
N VAL A 25 -4.02 -7.25 -6.93
CA VAL A 25 -3.17 -8.43 -7.07
C VAL A 25 -2.01 -8.14 -8.02
N GLY A 26 -0.83 -8.67 -7.71
CA GLY A 26 0.34 -8.62 -8.59
C GLY A 26 1.15 -7.33 -8.49
N LEU A 27 0.70 -6.35 -7.70
CA LEU A 27 1.43 -5.13 -7.37
C LEU A 27 1.55 -4.99 -5.85
N PRO A 28 2.56 -4.27 -5.33
CA PRO A 28 2.54 -3.78 -3.96
C PRO A 28 1.28 -2.95 -3.69
N PRO A 29 0.91 -2.72 -2.43
CA PRO A 29 -0.01 -1.63 -2.09
C PRO A 29 0.50 -0.33 -2.71
N MET A 30 -0.33 0.33 -3.49
CA MET A 30 0.02 1.59 -4.17
C MET A 30 -0.68 2.74 -3.47
N ILE A 31 -0.04 3.90 -3.39
CA ILE A 31 -0.62 5.12 -2.81
C ILE A 31 -0.62 6.25 -3.83
N ARG A 32 -1.56 7.18 -3.69
CA ARG A 32 -1.56 8.44 -4.46
C ARG A 32 -1.10 9.59 -3.58
N VAL A 33 0.01 10.23 -3.95
CA VAL A 33 0.54 11.42 -3.26
C VAL A 33 0.61 12.56 -4.26
N SER A 34 -0.07 13.67 -3.98
CA SER A 34 -0.10 14.85 -4.87
C SER A 34 -0.45 14.51 -6.33
N GLY A 35 -1.41 13.60 -6.53
CA GLY A 35 -1.87 13.16 -7.85
C GLY A 35 -1.06 12.02 -8.48
N MET A 36 0.15 11.73 -7.98
CA MET A 36 1.04 10.69 -8.51
C MET A 36 0.85 9.37 -7.79
N VAL A 37 0.76 8.27 -8.55
CA VAL A 37 0.67 6.91 -8.01
C VAL A 37 2.06 6.33 -7.84
N GLN A 38 2.38 5.81 -6.65
CA GLN A 38 3.67 5.23 -6.31
C GLN A 38 3.51 4.01 -5.38
N PRO A 39 4.44 3.03 -5.41
CA PRO A 39 4.37 1.86 -4.56
C PRO A 39 4.78 2.18 -3.11
N LEU A 40 4.18 1.48 -2.14
CA LEU A 40 4.76 1.32 -0.81
C LEU A 40 5.81 0.20 -0.82
N ASP A 41 6.72 0.21 0.17
CA ASP A 41 7.81 -0.78 0.29
C ASP A 41 7.32 -2.10 0.90
N TYR A 42 6.49 -2.81 0.13
CA TYR A 42 5.93 -4.11 0.50
C TYR A 42 5.99 -5.06 -0.70
N PRO A 43 5.98 -6.38 -0.47
CA PRO A 43 5.91 -7.35 -1.56
C PRO A 43 4.59 -7.20 -2.34
N PRO A 44 4.56 -7.65 -3.61
CA PRO A 44 3.33 -7.72 -4.39
C PRO A 44 2.24 -8.55 -3.70
N LEU A 45 1.01 -8.02 -3.70
CA LEU A 45 -0.14 -8.69 -3.11
C LEU A 45 -0.54 -9.92 -3.93
N THR A 46 -1.00 -10.95 -3.23
CA THR A 46 -1.49 -12.19 -3.85
C THR A 46 -2.98 -12.36 -3.56
N THR A 47 -3.65 -13.25 -4.29
CA THR A 47 -5.06 -13.60 -4.04
C THR A 47 -5.25 -14.50 -2.82
N ARG A 48 -4.17 -14.96 -2.19
CA ARG A 48 -4.26 -15.89 -1.06
C ARG A 48 -4.68 -15.13 0.19
N ARG A 49 -5.63 -15.70 0.91
CA ARG A 49 -5.95 -15.31 2.29
C ARG A 49 -4.87 -15.80 3.23
#